data_AF-A0A536CFG2-F1
#
_entry.id   AF-A0A536CFG2-F1
#
_cell.length_a   1.000
_cell.length_b   1.000
_cell.length_c   1.000
_cell.angle_alpha   90.00
_cell.angle_beta   90.00
_cell.angle_gamma   90.00
#
_symmetry.space_group_name_H-M   'P 1'
#
loop_
_entity.id
_entity.type
_entity.pdbx_description
1 polymer ?
#
loop_
_entity_poly.entity_id
_entity_poly.type
_entity_poly.pdbx_seq_one_letter_code
_entity_poly.pdbx_strand_id
1 'polypeptide(L)'
;MLMRGMLVEAEWAPRAEYRVQAEDSDSRLARNGNQVWRNPTFRVAELPEPQVGPDGVLIRVRACGICGFVVHMFERDADGYIIYPGMIRTPVVTGHEFSGVVEKVG
;
A
#
# COMPACT_ATOMS: atom_id res chain seq x y z
N MET A 1 -17.49 8.41 10.04
CA MET A 1 -17.99 8.77 8.69
C MET A 1 -17.20 7.92 7.67
N LEU A 2 -17.38 8.11 6.36
CA LEU A 2 -16.47 7.50 5.36
C LEU A 2 -15.37 8.51 4.99
N MET A 3 -14.15 8.02 4.81
CA MET A 3 -13.04 8.78 4.24
C MET A 3 -12.68 8.25 2.85
N ARG A 4 -11.98 9.05 2.05
CA ARG A 4 -11.46 8.62 0.75
C ARG A 4 -9.95 8.48 0.80
N GLY A 5 -9.41 7.43 0.20
CA GLY A 5 -7.96 7.20 0.07
C GLY A 5 -7.59 6.60 -1.28
N MET A 6 -6.34 6.83 -1.72
CA MET A 6 -5.78 6.15 -2.89
C MET A 6 -5.39 4.73 -2.48
N LEU A 7 -6.18 3.74 -2.89
CA LEU A 7 -5.97 2.34 -2.60
C LEU A 7 -5.27 1.65 -3.77
N VAL A 8 -4.25 0.87 -3.45
CA VAL A 8 -3.55 -0.01 -4.38
C VAL A 8 -3.89 -1.45 -4.06
N GLU A 9 -4.33 -2.18 -5.08
CA GLU A 9 -4.62 -3.61 -5.01
C GLU A 9 -3.84 -4.32 -6.11
N ALA A 10 -3.29 -5.50 -5.80
CA ALA A 10 -2.58 -6.31 -6.78
C ALA A 10 -2.88 -7.80 -6.53
N GLU A 11 -2.70 -8.59 -7.59
CA GLU A 11 -2.81 -10.04 -7.57
C GLU A 11 -1.58 -10.63 -6.86
N TRP A 12 -1.82 -11.53 -5.91
CA TRP A 12 -0.75 -12.31 -5.29
C TRP A 12 -0.35 -13.44 -6.25
N ALA A 13 0.76 -13.25 -6.97
CA ALA A 13 1.23 -14.19 -7.99
C ALA A 13 2.76 -14.34 -7.95
N PRO A 14 3.35 -14.94 -6.90
CA PRO A 14 4.80 -15.18 -6.82
C PRO A 14 5.37 -15.76 -8.11
N ARG A 15 6.46 -15.17 -8.61
CA ARG A 15 7.20 -15.70 -9.76
C ARG A 15 7.68 -17.12 -9.43
N ALA A 16 7.74 -17.99 -10.44
CA ALA A 16 8.03 -19.42 -10.25
C ALA A 16 9.34 -19.70 -9.49
N GLU A 17 10.36 -18.87 -9.69
CA GLU A 17 11.66 -19.02 -9.04
C GLU A 17 11.76 -18.29 -7.68
N TYR A 18 10.76 -17.49 -7.31
CA TYR A 18 10.76 -16.73 -6.07
C TYR A 18 10.14 -17.53 -4.92
N ARG A 19 10.97 -17.89 -3.94
CA ARG A 19 10.51 -18.59 -2.74
C ARG A 19 9.97 -17.59 -1.72
N VAL A 20 8.66 -17.63 -1.49
CA VAL A 20 8.00 -16.91 -0.39
C VAL A 20 8.08 -17.76 0.90
N GLN A 21 8.31 -17.10 2.04
CA GLN A 21 8.25 -17.77 3.35
C GLN A 21 6.79 -18.10 3.69
N ALA A 22 6.52 -19.17 4.44
CA ALA A 22 5.13 -19.59 4.71
C ALA A 22 4.35 -18.49 5.45
N GLU A 23 4.98 -17.88 6.46
CA GLU A 23 4.43 -16.77 7.24
C GLU A 23 4.11 -15.51 6.39
N ASP A 24 4.94 -15.26 5.38
CA ASP A 24 4.76 -14.15 4.43
C ASP A 24 3.59 -14.43 3.47
N SER A 25 3.38 -15.69 3.08
CA SER A 25 2.26 -16.09 2.22
C SER A 25 0.92 -15.94 2.93
N ASP A 26 0.82 -16.43 4.17
CA ASP A 26 -0.41 -16.36 4.96
C ASP A 26 -0.84 -14.90 5.21
N SER A 27 0.14 -14.03 5.45
CA SER A 27 -0.09 -12.61 5.71
C SER A 27 -0.10 -11.74 4.45
N ARG A 28 0.09 -12.35 3.27
CA ARG A 28 0.25 -11.69 1.97
C ARG A 28 1.26 -10.54 2.03
N LEU A 29 2.41 -10.79 2.66
CA LEU A 29 3.55 -9.88 2.70
C LEU A 29 4.56 -10.27 1.62
N ALA A 30 4.68 -9.45 0.57
CA ALA A 30 5.80 -9.59 -0.33
C ALA A 30 7.00 -8.83 0.26
N ARG A 31 8.11 -9.52 0.53
CA ARG A 31 9.37 -8.86 0.89
C ARG A 31 10.03 -8.17 -0.30
N ASN A 32 9.87 -8.76 -1.49
CA ASN A 32 10.21 -8.15 -2.78
C ASN A 32 8.95 -8.03 -3.63
N GLY A 33 8.36 -6.84 -3.69
CA GLY A 33 7.08 -6.61 -4.36
C GLY A 33 7.08 -7.05 -5.83
N ASN A 34 8.15 -6.75 -6.57
CA ASN A 34 8.33 -7.10 -7.97
C ASN A 34 8.46 -8.60 -8.27
N GLN A 35 8.62 -9.42 -7.25
CA GLN A 35 8.64 -10.88 -7.38
C GLN A 35 7.27 -11.52 -7.12
N VAL A 36 6.27 -10.75 -6.66
CA VAL A 36 5.00 -11.29 -6.15
C VAL A 36 3.78 -10.59 -6.70
N TRP A 37 3.75 -9.26 -6.68
CA TRP A 37 2.55 -8.51 -6.97
C TRP A 37 2.40 -8.24 -8.46
N ARG A 38 1.27 -8.67 -9.02
CA ARG A 38 0.96 -8.56 -10.44
C ARG A 38 -0.31 -7.74 -10.67
N ASN A 39 -0.40 -7.08 -11.82
CA ASN A 39 -1.58 -6.36 -12.28
C ASN A 39 -2.10 -5.31 -11.26
N PRO A 40 -1.27 -4.35 -10.81
CA PRO A 40 -1.68 -3.37 -9.82
C PRO A 40 -2.81 -2.49 -10.34
N THR A 41 -3.80 -2.23 -9.49
CA THR A 41 -4.87 -1.27 -9.74
C THR A 41 -4.83 -0.16 -8.70
N PHE A 42 -5.04 1.07 -9.14
CA PHE A 42 -5.08 2.25 -8.30
C PHE A 42 -6.49 2.83 -8.39
N ARG A 43 -7.13 3.05 -7.24
CA ARG A 43 -8.45 3.67 -7.19
C ARG A 43 -8.62 4.54 -5.97
N VAL A 44 -9.43 5.58 -6.11
CA VAL A 44 -9.95 6.29 -4.94
C VAL A 44 -11.04 5.42 -4.32
N ALA A 45 -10.80 4.94 -3.10
CA ALA A 45 -11.72 4.08 -2.36
C ALA A 45 -12.37 4.83 -1.20
N GLU A 46 -13.65 4.57 -0.94
CA GLU A 46 -14.29 4.94 0.32
C GLU A 46 -13.95 3.90 1.40
N LEU A 47 -13.52 4.37 2.56
CA LEU A 47 -13.02 3.55 3.66
C LEU A 47 -13.62 4.05 4.99
N PRO A 48 -13.75 3.17 6.00
CA PRO A 48 -14.11 3.59 7.34
C PRO A 48 -13.11 4.62 7.87
N GLU A 49 -13.62 5.63 8.56
CA GLU A 49 -12.77 6.57 9.28
C GLU A 49 -11.95 5.84 10.37
N PRO A 50 -10.63 6.08 10.46
CA PRO A 50 -9.78 5.41 11.43
C PRO A 50 -10.21 5.74 12.87
N GLN A 51 -10.17 4.73 13.73
CA GLN A 51 -10.34 4.92 15.17
C GLN A 51 -8.98 5.21 15.81
N VAL A 52 -8.94 6.21 16.69
CA VAL A 52 -7.74 6.57 17.44
C VAL A 52 -7.73 5.82 18.78
N GLY A 53 -6.64 5.09 19.08
CA GLY A 53 -6.40 4.49 20.39
C GLY A 53 -5.71 5.47 21.35
N PRO A 54 -5.50 5.09 22.63
CA PRO A 54 -5.03 6.00 23.69
C PRO A 54 -3.69 6.71 23.40
N ASP A 55 -2.76 6.05 22.70
CA ASP A 55 -1.45 6.63 22.34
C ASP A 55 -1.42 7.13 20.87
N GLY A 56 -2.57 7.19 20.22
CA GLY A 56 -2.70 7.51 18.80
C GLY A 56 -3.03 8.97 18.53
N VAL A 57 -2.83 9.38 17.28
CA VAL A 57 -3.36 10.63 16.73
C VAL A 57 -4.06 10.37 15.41
N LEU A 58 -5.20 11.04 15.20
CA LEU A 58 -5.86 11.12 13.90
C LEU A 58 -5.40 12.40 13.21
N ILE A 59 -4.75 12.26 12.05
CA ILE A 59 -4.28 13.40 11.26
C ILE A 59 -5.19 13.59 10.06
N ARG A 60 -5.78 14.78 9.94
CA ARG A 60 -6.43 15.20 8.72
C ARG A 60 -5.37 15.68 7.74
N VAL A 61 -5.00 14.79 6.83
CA VAL A 61 -3.98 15.03 5.79
C VAL A 61 -4.38 16.24 4.93
N ARG A 62 -3.44 17.17 4.72
CA ARG A 62 -3.61 18.36 3.88
C ARG A 62 -2.81 18.29 2.59
N ALA A 63 -1.62 17.68 2.65
CA ALA A 63 -0.76 17.46 1.50
C ALA A 63 -0.04 16.11 1.67
N CYS A 64 0.22 15.44 0.55
CA CYS A 64 1.02 14.22 0.49
C CYS A 64 1.79 14.20 -0.83
N GLY A 65 3.11 14.06 -0.75
CA GLY A 65 3.98 13.90 -1.90
C GLY A 65 3.80 12.54 -2.58
N ILE A 66 4.05 12.50 -3.89
CA ILE A 66 4.14 11.25 -4.64
C ILE A 66 5.61 10.84 -4.66
N CYS A 67 5.94 9.84 -3.84
CA CYS A 67 7.27 9.23 -3.84
C CYS A 67 7.50 8.43 -5.13
N GLY A 68 8.74 8.39 -5.63
CA GLY A 68 9.11 7.54 -6.77
C GLY A 68 8.77 6.06 -6.57
N PHE A 69 8.80 5.57 -5.33
CA PHE A 69 8.37 4.20 -5.01
C PHE A 69 6.88 3.95 -5.25
N VAL A 70 6.01 4.96 -5.08
CA VAL A 70 4.58 4.84 -5.43
C VAL A 70 4.42 4.74 -6.94
N VAL A 71 5.24 5.45 -7.71
CA VAL A 71 5.28 5.33 -9.18
C VAL A 71 5.70 3.91 -9.58
N HIS A 72 6.72 3.34 -8.93
CA HIS A 72 7.15 1.96 -9.19
C HIS A 72 6.13 0.88 -8.77
N MET A 73 5.17 1.20 -7.90
CA MET A 73 4.03 0.32 -7.62
C MET A 73 2.98 0.36 -8.74
N PHE A 74 2.92 1.46 -9.50
CA PHE A 74 2.04 1.62 -10.65
C PHE A 74 2.63 1.03 -11.93
N GLU A 75 3.92 1.29 -12.16
CA GLU A 75 4.68 0.77 -13.31
C GLU A 75 4.80 -0.74 -13.26
N ARG A 76 4.88 -1.35 -14.45
CA ARG A 76 4.88 -2.80 -14.62
C ARG A 76 5.95 -3.23 -15.61
N ASP A 77 6.51 -4.41 -15.38
CA ASP A 77 7.25 -5.10 -16.42
C ASP A 77 6.33 -5.74 -17.48
N ALA A 78 6.94 -6.40 -18.47
CA ALA A 78 6.23 -7.02 -19.59
C ALA A 78 5.26 -8.14 -19.16
N ASP A 79 5.49 -8.76 -18.00
CA ASP A 79 4.63 -9.81 -17.46
C ASP A 79 3.51 -9.23 -16.58
N GLY A 80 3.52 -7.92 -16.33
CA GLY A 80 2.53 -7.22 -15.51
C GLY A 80 2.87 -7.15 -14.02
N TYR A 81 4.08 -7.51 -13.60
CA TYR A 81 4.51 -7.37 -12.22
C TYR A 81 4.89 -5.92 -11.91
N ILE A 82 4.58 -5.46 -10.70
CA ILE A 82 5.05 -4.14 -10.25
C ILE A 82 6.56 -4.08 -10.31
N ILE A 83 7.17 -2.93 -10.61
CA ILE A 83 8.64 -2.85 -10.60
C ILE A 83 9.21 -2.50 -9.23
N TYR A 84 8.36 -2.07 -8.28
CA TYR A 84 8.75 -1.78 -6.90
C TYR A 84 9.35 -3.03 -6.20
N PRO A 85 10.65 -3.02 -5.84
CA PRO A 85 11.32 -4.19 -5.30
C PRO A 85 11.22 -4.28 -3.76
N GLY A 86 10.58 -3.31 -3.11
CA GLY A 86 10.52 -3.26 -1.66
C GLY A 86 9.42 -4.12 -1.07
N MET A 87 9.36 -4.09 0.27
CA MET A 87 8.36 -4.82 1.03
C MET A 87 6.98 -4.13 0.93
N ILE A 88 5.93 -4.90 0.65
CA ILE A 88 4.56 -4.38 0.50
C ILE A 88 3.50 -5.47 0.70
N ARG A 89 2.39 -5.08 1.34
CA ARG A 89 1.12 -5.81 1.36
C ARG A 89 0.12 -5.08 0.48
N THR A 90 -0.75 -5.81 -0.22
CA THR A 90 -1.93 -5.22 -0.89
C THR A 90 -3.18 -5.98 -0.45
N PRO A 91 -4.35 -5.33 -0.30
CA PRO A 91 -4.63 -3.91 -0.56
C PRO A 91 -3.96 -2.95 0.45
N VAL A 92 -3.55 -1.76 0.00
CA VAL A 92 -2.92 -0.73 0.87
C VAL A 92 -3.25 0.69 0.42
N VAL A 93 -3.48 1.60 1.39
CA VAL A 93 -3.59 3.03 1.10
C VAL A 93 -2.17 3.61 0.98
N THR A 94 -1.85 4.19 -0.17
CA THR A 94 -0.51 4.73 -0.44
C THR A 94 -0.35 6.17 0.04
N GLY A 95 0.91 6.58 0.21
CA GLY A 95 1.30 7.94 0.60
C GLY A 95 1.93 7.96 1.98
N HIS A 96 3.24 8.25 2.04
CA HIS A 96 4.00 8.31 3.29
C HIS A 96 4.77 9.62 3.46
N GLU A 97 4.68 10.54 2.50
CA GLU A 97 5.34 11.85 2.50
C GLU A 97 4.30 12.94 2.76
N PHE A 98 3.61 12.89 3.90
CA PHE A 98 2.43 13.72 4.17
C PHE A 98 2.61 14.71 5.31
N SER A 99 1.80 15.77 5.26
CA SER A 99 1.60 16.71 6.36
C SER A 99 0.10 17.03 6.52
N GLY A 100 -0.28 17.40 7.74
CA GLY A 100 -1.68 17.63 8.07
C GLY A 100 -1.88 18.29 9.41
N VAL A 101 -3.15 18.35 9.83
CA VAL A 101 -3.55 18.90 11.13
C VAL A 101 -3.97 17.74 12.02
N VAL A 102 -3.56 17.75 13.29
CA VAL A 102 -4.08 16.81 14.29
C VAL A 102 -5.57 17.11 14.50
N GLU A 103 -6.42 16.15 14.14
CA GLU A 103 -7.88 16.25 14.24
C GLU A 103 -8.38 15.67 15.57
N LYS A 104 -7.74 14.59 16.04
CA LYS A 104 -8.06 13.95 17.32
C LYS A 104 -6.80 13.32 17.93
N VAL A 105 -6.77 13.23 19.26
CA VAL A 105 -5.77 12.48 20.03
C VAL A 105 -6.48 11.42 20.89
N GLY A 106 -5.74 10.39 21.29
CA GLY A 106 -6.17 9.35 22.22
C GLY A 106 -6.29 9.81 23.67
#